data_AF-A0A942RKP3-F1
#
_entry.id   AF-A0A942RKP3-F1
#
_cell.length_a   1.000
_cell.length_b   1.000
_cell.length_c   1.000
_cell.angle_alpha   90.00
_cell.angle_beta   90.00
_cell.angle_gamma   90.00
#
_symmetry.space_group_name_H-M   'P 1'
#
loop_
_entity.id
_entity.type
_entity.pdbx_description
1 polymer ?
#
loop_
_entity_poly.entity_id
_entity_poly.type
_entity_poly.pdbx_seq_one_letter_code
_entity_poly.pdbx_strand_id
1 'polypeptide(L)' 'MFLESKEEVIIEKEEFKPLIVAFCCNWCSYAGADLAGTSRQNYPANIRIIKVPCSCRVNP' A
#
# COMPACT_ATOMS: atom_id res chain seq x y z
N MET A 1 -14.79 -32.06 -3.13
CA MET A 1 -15.41 -31.58 -4.37
C MET A 1 -15.86 -30.15 -4.10
N PHE A 2 -15.08 -29.10 -4.27
CA PHE A 2 -13.81 -28.77 -4.93
C PHE A 2 -13.12 -27.80 -3.94
N LEU A 3 -11.94 -28.01 -3.35
CA LEU A 3 -10.61 -28.17 -3.95
C LEU A 3 -10.42 -27.35 -5.23
N GLU A 4 -10.00 -26.10 -5.05
CA GLU A 4 -9.10 -25.37 -5.94
C GLU A 4 -8.04 -24.74 -5.01
N SER A 5 -7.04 -25.49 -4.51
CA SER A 5 -5.86 -25.92 -5.26
C SER A 5 -5.45 -24.92 -6.33
N LYS A 6 -4.69 -23.91 -5.92
CA LYS A 6 -3.58 -23.42 -6.74
C LYS A 6 -2.30 -23.57 -5.92
N GLU A 7 -1.54 -24.56 -6.33
CA GLU A 7 -0.22 -24.96 -5.83
C GLU A 7 0.79 -23.82 -5.90
N GLU A 8 1.54 -23.75 -4.80
CA GLU A 8 2.99 -23.57 -4.68
C GLU A 8 3.77 -22.88 -5.80
N VAL A 9 4.49 -21.83 -5.40
CA VAL A 9 5.77 -21.48 -6.00
C VAL A 9 6.81 -21.46 -4.88
N ILE A 10 7.42 -22.63 -4.63
CA ILE A 10 8.72 -22.74 -3.95
C ILE A 10 9.82 -22.32 -4.93
N ILE A 11 10.15 -21.04 -4.93
CA ILE A 11 11.43 -20.56 -5.42
C ILE A 11 12.13 -20.01 -4.19
N GLU A 12 13.26 -20.60 -3.77
CA GLU A 12 14.20 -19.95 -2.85
C GLU A 12 14.87 -18.76 -3.54
N LYS A 13 14.06 -17.72 -3.75
CA LYS A 13 14.41 -16.32 -3.94
C LYS A 13 13.56 -15.65 -2.89
N GLU A 14 14.17 -14.95 -1.93
CA GLU A 14 13.40 -14.16 -0.97
C GLU A 14 12.27 -13.44 -1.71
N GLU A 15 11.01 -13.74 -1.37
CA GLU A 15 9.86 -13.15 -2.05
C GLU A 15 10.02 -11.63 -2.03
N PHE A 16 10.28 -11.05 -3.20
CA PHE A 16 10.50 -9.61 -3.32
C PHE A 16 9.20 -8.90 -2.92
N LYS A 17 9.16 -8.41 -1.69
CA LYS A 17 8.07 -7.57 -1.17
C LYS A 17 8.41 -6.12 -1.49
N PRO A 18 7.77 -5.51 -2.51
CA PRO A 18 8.11 -4.14 -2.90
C PRO A 18 7.73 -3.20 -1.77
N LEU A 19 8.70 -2.42 -1.29
CA LEU A 19 8.47 -1.32 -0.37
C LEU A 19 7.99 -0.11 -1.18
N ILE A 20 6.74 0.30 -0.97
CA ILE A 20 6.11 1.40 -1.71
C ILE A 20 6.07 2.63 -0.83
N VAL A 21 6.60 3.75 -1.33
CA VAL A 21 6.52 5.05 -0.66
C VAL A 21 5.50 5.91 -1.38
N ALA A 22 4.51 6.41 -0.63
CA ALA A 22 3.47 7.28 -1.15
C ALA A 22 3.57 8.67 -0.52
N PHE A 23 3.65 9.72 -1.34
CA PHE A 23 3.56 11.09 -0.88
C PHE A 23 2.10 11.53 -0.87
N CYS A 24 1.54 11.71 0.31
CA CYS A 24 0.15 12.13 0.48
C CYS A 24 0.08 13.58 0.94
N CYS A 25 -0.71 14.39 0.22
CA CYS A 25 -1.00 15.74 0.69
C CYS A 25 -1.84 15.68 1.98
N ASN A 26 -1.59 16.62 2.89
CA ASN A 26 -2.26 16.69 4.19
C ASN A 26 -3.79 16.82 4.06
N TRP A 27 -4.25 17.58 3.07
CA TRP A 27 -5.65 18.00 2.98
C TRP A 27 -6.58 16.97 2.33
N CYS A 28 -6.15 16.32 1.25
CA CYS A 28 -7.02 15.43 0.47
C CYS A 28 -6.56 13.98 0.53
N SER A 29 -5.32 13.68 0.12
CA SER A 29 -4.82 12.31 0.02
C SER A 29 -4.65 11.64 1.39
N TYR A 30 -4.15 12.37 2.38
CA TYR A 30 -4.00 11.85 3.73
C TYR A 30 -5.36 11.61 4.40
N ALA A 31 -6.32 12.52 4.22
CA ALA A 31 -7.70 12.32 4.68
C ALA A 31 -8.36 11.11 4.01
N GLY A 32 -8.09 10.85 2.73
CA GLY A 32 -8.52 9.64 2.03
C GLY A 32 -7.91 8.36 2.61
N ALA A 33 -6.65 8.39 3.02
CA ALA A 33 -5.99 7.27 3.70
C ALA A 33 -6.59 7.01 5.09
N ASP A 34 -6.91 8.07 5.84
CA ASP A 34 -7.60 7.96 7.14
C ASP A 34 -9.02 7.39 6.97
N LEU A 35 -9.73 7.77 5.90
CA LEU A 35 -11.04 7.21 5.56
C LEU A 35 -10.94 5.72 5.19
N ALA A 36 -9.92 5.33 4.42
CA ALA A 36 -9.66 3.93 4.08
C ALA A 36 -9.40 3.08 5.34
N GLY A 37 -8.67 3.61 6.32
CA GLY A 37 -8.49 2.98 7.63
C GLY A 37 -9.79 2.88 8.43
N THR A 38 -10.57 3.95 8.47
CA THR A 38 -11.87 4.00 9.18
C THR A 38 -12.89 3.04 8.58
N SER A 39 -12.90 2.93 7.24
CA SER A 39 -13.76 1.99 6.50
C SER A 39 -13.20 0.56 6.47
N ARG A 40 -12.08 0.30 7.14
CA ARG A 40 -11.43 -1.02 7.26
C ARG A 40 -11.17 -1.68 5.90
N GLN A 41 -10.78 -0.87 4.91
CA GLN A 41 -10.37 -1.39 3.60
C GLN A 41 -9.11 -2.23 3.76
N ASN A 42 -9.11 -3.42 3.16
CA ASN A 42 -7.95 -4.29 3.20
C ASN A 42 -6.94 -3.85 2.12
N TYR A 43 -5.71 -3.59 2.53
CA TYR A 43 -4.61 -3.24 1.65
C TYR A 43 -3.31 -3.90 2.17
N PRO A 44 -2.34 -4.18 1.29
CA PRO A 44 -1.08 -4.79 1.69
C PRO A 44 -0.25 -3.84 2.58
N ALA A 45 0.39 -4.38 3.61
CA ALA A 45 1.17 -3.62 4.61
C ALA A 45 2.54 -3.12 4.09
N ASN A 46 2.74 -3.10 2.78
CA ASN A 46 4.00 -2.74 2.14
C ASN A 46 4.09 -1.25 1.76
N ILE A 47 3.04 -0.47 2.04
CA ILE A 47 2.99 0.97 1.75
C ILE A 47 3.36 1.81 2.97
N ARG A 48 4.18 2.83 2.76
CA ARG A 48 4.56 3.82 3.77
C ARG A 48 4.17 5.22 3.27
N ILE A 49 3.36 5.91 4.05
CA ILE A 49 2.84 7.24 3.68
C ILE A 49 3.76 8.32 4.25
N ILE A 50 4.23 9.22 3.39
CA ILE A 50 4.92 10.45 3.77
C ILE A 50 3.94 11.60 3.62
N LYS A 51 3.75 12.33 4.72
CA LYS A 51 2.83 13.46 4.77
C LYS A 51 3.52 14.74 4.30
N VAL A 52 2.94 15.38 3.29
CA VAL A 52 3.39 16.68 2.75
C VAL A 52 2.27 17.72 2.84
N PRO A 53 2.56 19.02 2.99
CA PRO A 53 1.52 20.05 3.09
C PRO A 53 0.62 20.12 1.85
N CYS A 54 1.20 19.97 0.65
CA CYS A 54 0.49 19.91 -0.62
C CYS A 54 1.26 19.02 -1.61
N SER A 55 0.59 18.47 -2.62
CA SER A 55 1.20 17.65 -3.68
C SER A 55 2.31 18.40 -4.43
N CYS A 56 2.18 19.73 -4.56
CA CYS A 56 3.18 20.59 -5.21
C CYS A 56 4.54 20.63 -4.48
N ARG A 57 4.65 20.07 -3.26
CA ARG A 57 5.91 20.01 -2.51
C ARG A 57 6.82 18.86 -2.97
N VAL A 58 6.30 17.91 -3.75
CA VAL A 58 7.05 16.77 -4.25
C VAL A 58 7.83 17.20 -5.50
N ASN A 59 9.15 17.05 -5.47
CA ASN A 59 10.06 17.35 -6.57
C ASN A 59 10.69 16.03 -7.05
N PRO A 60 10.82 15.78 -8.37
CA PRO A 60 11.57 14.65 -8.91
C PRO A 60 13.03 14.59 -8.46
#